data_AF-A0A226EJD4-F1
#
_entry.id   AF-A0A226EJD4-F1
#
_cell.length_a   1.000
_cell.length_b   1.000
_cell.length_c   1.000
_cell.angle_alpha   90.00
_cell.angle_beta   90.00
_cell.angle_gamma   90.00
#
_symmetry.space_group_name_H-M   'P 1'
#
loop_
_entity.id
_entity.type
_entity.pdbx_description
1 polymer ?
#
loop_
_entity_poly.entity_id
_entity_poly.type
_entity_poly.pdbx_seq_one_letter_code
_entity_poly.pdbx_strand_id
1 'polypeptide(L)'
;MTSKPPPPTLQVTSLDHLVSAVNNNELLEKSSPARIDYGFVNCKTEEDEEDLFNVYTALLQVLKCDINALHAACGQGKLAEYIESEFKKAKQLDGNNYYATWFMQNKNLVKNPYSKK
;
A
#
# COMPACT_ATOMS: atom_id res chain seq x y z
N MET A 1 -29.21 -16.67 -1.17
CA MET A 1 -28.52 -16.53 -2.47
C MET A 1 -27.38 -15.55 -2.28
N THR A 2 -26.20 -16.05 -1.92
CA THR A 2 -25.03 -15.25 -1.55
C THR A 2 -24.28 -14.84 -2.81
N SER A 3 -24.64 -13.70 -3.41
CA SER A 3 -23.76 -13.04 -4.37
C SER A 3 -22.53 -12.54 -3.62
N LYS A 4 -21.40 -13.23 -3.83
CA LYS A 4 -20.08 -12.74 -3.47
C LYS A 4 -19.94 -11.34 -4.11
N PRO A 5 -19.60 -10.28 -3.35
CA PRO A 5 -19.43 -8.96 -3.93
C PRO A 5 -18.40 -9.06 -5.07
N PRO A 6 -18.63 -8.37 -6.20
CA PRO A 6 -17.65 -8.35 -7.28
C PRO A 6 -16.30 -7.91 -6.70
N PRO A 7 -15.17 -8.50 -7.15
CA PRO A 7 -13.86 -8.00 -6.76
C PRO A 7 -13.87 -6.50 -7.06
N PRO A 8 -13.44 -5.63 -6.12
CA PRO A 8 -13.31 -4.22 -6.44
C PRO A 8 -12.43 -4.16 -7.68
N THR A 9 -13.03 -3.77 -8.80
CA THR A 9 -12.27 -3.33 -9.97
C THR A 9 -11.34 -2.30 -9.40
N LEU A 10 -10.03 -2.55 -9.45
CA LEU A 10 -9.03 -1.62 -8.95
C LEU A 10 -9.25 -0.31 -9.70
N GLN A 11 -10.05 0.60 -9.14
CA GLN A 11 -10.48 1.77 -9.87
C GLN A 11 -9.25 2.67 -9.93
N VAL A 12 -8.98 3.26 -11.09
CA VAL A 12 -7.87 4.21 -11.27
C VAL A 12 -7.90 5.28 -10.16
N THR A 13 -9.11 5.67 -9.75
CA THR A 13 -9.40 6.57 -8.61
C THR A 13 -8.77 6.14 -7.28
N SER A 14 -8.63 4.85 -6.98
CA SER A 14 -8.01 4.38 -5.73
C SER A 14 -6.51 4.71 -5.67
N LEU A 15 -5.80 4.55 -6.79
CA LEU A 15 -4.40 4.94 -6.89
C LEU A 15 -4.25 6.46 -6.84
N ASP A 16 -5.11 7.19 -7.56
CA ASP A 16 -5.08 8.66 -7.55
C ASP A 16 -5.30 9.22 -6.14
N HIS A 17 -6.22 8.63 -5.36
CA HIS A 17 -6.43 9.04 -3.98
C HIS A 17 -5.19 8.81 -3.10
N LEU A 18 -4.49 7.68 -3.26
CA LEU A 18 -3.24 7.42 -2.54
C LEU A 18 -2.14 8.40 -2.94
N VAL A 19 -1.94 8.62 -4.24
CA VAL A 19 -0.92 9.54 -4.76
C VAL A 19 -1.22 10.98 -4.32
N SER A 20 -2.49 11.40 -4.37
CA SER A 20 -2.92 12.71 -3.87
C SER A 20 -2.65 12.85 -2.37
N ALA A 21 -3.02 11.85 -1.57
CA ALA A 21 -2.77 11.83 -0.13
C ALA A 21 -1.28 11.98 0.19
N VAL A 22 -0.42 11.21 -0.48
CA VAL A 22 1.04 11.31 -0.32
C VAL A 22 1.59 12.66 -0.77
N ASN A 23 1.12 13.21 -1.89
CA ASN A 23 1.59 14.51 -2.38
C ASN A 23 1.19 15.68 -1.48
N ASN A 24 0.01 15.62 -0.87
CA ASN A 24 -0.46 16.64 0.07
C ASN A 24 0.01 16.37 1.51
N ASN A 25 0.64 15.22 1.77
CA ASN A 25 1.00 14.74 3.11
C ASN A 25 -0.20 14.68 4.06
N GLU A 26 -1.32 14.18 3.56
CA GLU A 26 -2.59 14.03 4.27
C GLU A 26 -3.00 12.55 4.30
N LEU A 27 -3.46 12.05 5.46
CA LEU A 27 -3.97 10.68 5.56
C LEU A 27 -5.21 10.49 4.69
N LEU A 28 -5.40 9.25 4.20
CA LEU A 28 -6.56 8.91 3.38
C LEU A 28 -7.87 9.12 4.12
N GLU A 29 -8.79 9.84 3.48
CA GLU A 29 -10.17 9.98 3.97
C GLU A 29 -10.79 8.62 4.28
N LYS A 30 -11.55 8.52 5.38
CA LYS A 30 -12.12 7.26 5.87
C LYS A 30 -13.01 6.54 4.84
N SER A 31 -13.63 7.29 3.92
CA SER A 31 -14.49 6.77 2.86
C SER A 31 -13.73 6.40 1.57
N SER A 32 -12.41 6.61 1.52
CA SER A 32 -11.63 6.41 0.31
C SER A 32 -11.50 4.90 -0.01
N PRO A 33 -11.77 4.48 -1.26
CA PRO A 33 -11.58 3.08 -1.68
C PRO A 33 -10.11 2.63 -1.58
N ALA A 34 -9.17 3.58 -1.66
CA ALA A 34 -7.74 3.36 -1.45
C ALA A 34 -7.42 2.71 -0.09
N ARG A 35 -8.25 2.95 0.93
CA ARG A 35 -8.04 2.34 2.24
C ARG A 35 -8.16 0.82 2.19
N ILE A 36 -9.03 0.29 1.33
CA ILE A 36 -9.20 -1.16 1.15
C ILE A 36 -8.06 -1.71 0.30
N ASP A 37 -7.84 -1.10 -0.86
CA ASP A 37 -6.90 -1.60 -1.86
C ASP A 37 -5.45 -1.62 -1.35
N TYR A 38 -5.08 -0.61 -0.54
CA TYR A 38 -3.72 -0.45 -0.02
C TYR A 38 -3.56 -0.88 1.44
N GLY A 39 -4.56 -1.54 2.02
CA GLY A 39 -4.42 -2.24 3.31
C GLY A 39 -4.64 -1.42 4.57
N PHE A 40 -4.98 -0.13 4.46
CA PHE A 40 -5.29 0.74 5.61
C PHE A 40 -6.49 0.26 6.44
N VAL A 41 -7.43 -0.48 5.82
CA VAL A 41 -8.54 -1.12 6.57
C VAL A 41 -8.08 -2.23 7.52
N ASN A 42 -6.86 -2.75 7.36
CA ASN A 42 -6.31 -3.78 8.23
C ASN A 42 -5.50 -3.19 9.40
N CYS A 43 -5.24 -1.88 9.41
CA CYS A 43 -4.58 -1.18 10.51
C CYS A 43 -5.48 -1.20 11.76
N LYS A 44 -4.88 -1.46 12.93
CA LYS A 44 -5.62 -1.57 14.19
C LYS A 44 -5.54 -0.31 15.04
N THR A 45 -4.47 0.46 14.86
CA THR A 45 -4.19 1.71 15.56
C THR A 45 -4.01 2.85 14.57
N GLU A 46 -4.12 4.08 15.06
CA GLU A 46 -3.76 5.27 14.26
C GLU A 46 -2.27 5.24 13.89
N GLU A 47 -1.41 4.76 14.79
CA GLU A 47 0.03 4.56 14.54
C GLU A 47 0.28 3.58 13.37
N ASP A 48 -0.48 2.47 13.28
CA ASP A 48 -0.39 1.54 12.14
C ASP A 48 -0.75 2.22 10.82
N GLU A 49 -1.74 3.13 10.85
CA GLU A 49 -2.19 3.89 9.68
C GLU A 49 -1.14 4.92 9.26
N GLU A 50 -0.54 5.63 10.22
CA GLU A 50 0.55 6.58 9.97
C GLU A 50 1.81 5.89 9.45
N ASP A 51 2.24 4.78 10.06
CA ASP A 51 3.40 4.04 9.60
C ASP A 51 3.19 3.44 8.21
N LEU A 52 2.00 2.89 7.93
CA LEU A 52 1.66 2.40 6.60
C LEU A 52 1.61 3.53 5.57
N PHE A 53 1.09 4.71 5.93
CA PHE A 53 1.14 5.89 5.08
C PHE A 53 2.58 6.29 4.76
N ASN A 54 3.44 6.34 5.77
CA ASN A 54 4.86 6.67 5.60
C ASN A 54 5.60 5.64 4.74
N VAL A 55 5.20 4.36 4.77
CA VAL A 55 5.70 3.35 3.82
C VAL A 55 5.38 3.74 2.37
N TYR A 56 4.12 4.12 2.09
CA TYR A 56 3.73 4.57 0.74
C TYR A 56 4.40 5.89 0.34
N THR A 57 4.56 6.82 1.28
CA THR A 57 5.32 8.05 1.06
C THR A 57 6.77 7.75 0.70
N ALA A 58 7.43 6.85 1.43
CA ALA A 58 8.79 6.42 1.13
C ALA A 58 8.90 5.77 -0.26
N LEU A 59 7.95 4.89 -0.63
CA LEU A 59 7.91 4.26 -1.96
C LEU A 59 7.78 5.29 -3.09
N LEU A 60 6.80 6.20 -2.99
CA LEU A 60 6.44 7.09 -4.08
C LEU A 60 7.37 8.31 -4.18
N GLN A 61 7.76 8.92 -3.06
CA GLN A 61 8.57 10.14 -3.06
C GLN A 61 10.07 9.87 -2.97
N VAL A 62 10.49 8.91 -2.15
CA VAL A 62 11.93 8.65 -1.91
C VAL A 62 12.46 7.64 -2.93
N LEU A 63 11.81 6.48 -3.05
CA LEU A 63 12.24 5.42 -3.97
C LEU A 63 11.81 5.68 -5.42
N LYS A 64 10.85 6.59 -5.62
CA LYS A 64 10.27 6.92 -6.92
C LYS A 64 9.85 5.66 -7.68
N CYS A 65 9.14 4.77 -6.98
CA CYS A 65 8.69 3.51 -7.56
C CYS A 65 7.73 3.73 -8.73
N ASP A 66 7.61 2.73 -9.59
CA ASP A 66 6.69 2.80 -10.72
C ASP A 66 5.24 2.67 -10.24
N ILE A 67 4.50 3.78 -10.35
CA ILE A 67 3.11 3.91 -9.88
C ILE A 67 2.19 2.89 -10.57
N ASN A 68 2.43 2.58 -11.85
CA ASN A 68 1.64 1.58 -12.58
C ASN A 68 1.95 0.17 -12.09
N ALA A 69 3.22 -0.12 -11.77
CA ALA A 69 3.62 -1.40 -11.19
C ALA A 69 3.04 -1.59 -9.78
N LEU A 70 2.99 -0.53 -8.96
CA LEU A 70 2.33 -0.54 -7.65
C LEU A 70 0.83 -0.88 -7.80
N HIS A 71 0.14 -0.21 -8.73
CA HIS A 71 -1.26 -0.47 -9.03
C HIS A 71 -1.47 -1.91 -9.53
N ALA A 72 -0.66 -2.37 -10.49
CA ALA A 72 -0.73 -3.73 -10.98
C ALA A 72 -0.49 -4.77 -9.87
N ALA A 73 0.45 -4.51 -8.95
CA ALA A 73 0.71 -5.38 -7.81
C ALA A 73 -0.47 -5.44 -6.85
N CYS A 74 -1.15 -4.31 -6.60
CA CYS A 74 -2.38 -4.26 -5.81
C CYS A 74 -3.48 -5.15 -6.45
N GLY A 75 -3.74 -4.97 -7.75
CA GLY A 75 -4.75 -5.74 -8.49
C GLY A 75 -4.45 -7.25 -8.57
N GLN A 76 -3.18 -7.62 -8.52
CA GLN A 76 -2.73 -9.02 -8.50
C GLN A 76 -2.67 -9.62 -7.08
N GLY A 77 -2.89 -8.83 -6.03
CA GLY A 77 -2.72 -9.29 -4.65
C GLY A 77 -1.27 -9.49 -4.21
N LYS A 78 -0.32 -8.93 -4.96
CA LYS A 78 1.13 -9.05 -4.75
C LYS A 78 1.75 -7.80 -4.14
N LEU A 79 0.94 -6.98 -3.47
CA LEU A 79 1.36 -5.68 -2.94
C LEU A 79 2.50 -5.82 -1.93
N ALA A 80 2.42 -6.84 -1.06
CA ALA A 80 3.49 -7.15 -0.10
C ALA A 80 4.83 -7.46 -0.79
N GLU A 81 4.80 -8.32 -1.81
CA GLU A 81 5.99 -8.75 -2.56
C GLU A 81 6.61 -7.57 -3.32
N TYR A 82 5.77 -6.74 -3.94
CA TYR A 82 6.19 -5.54 -4.64
C TYR A 82 6.90 -4.56 -3.70
N ILE A 83 6.26 -4.17 -2.60
CA ILE A 83 6.83 -3.22 -1.63
C ILE A 83 8.13 -3.77 -1.03
N GLU A 84 8.16 -5.05 -0.66
CA GLU A 84 9.38 -5.71 -0.19
C GLU A 84 10.51 -5.63 -1.20
N SER A 85 10.22 -5.86 -2.49
CA SER A 85 11.20 -5.80 -3.56
C SER A 85 11.77 -4.39 -3.78
N GLU A 86 10.93 -3.35 -3.71
CA GLU A 86 11.35 -1.96 -3.85
C GLU A 86 12.27 -1.55 -2.68
N PHE A 87 11.90 -1.89 -1.45
CA PHE A 87 12.77 -1.64 -0.29
C PHE A 87 14.07 -2.45 -0.33
N LYS A 88 14.06 -3.68 -0.86
CA LYS A 88 15.29 -4.48 -1.03
C LYS A 88 16.24 -3.86 -2.05
N LYS A 89 15.71 -3.31 -3.14
CA LYS A 89 16.51 -2.52 -4.11
C LYS A 89 17.09 -1.28 -3.43
N ALA A 90 16.29 -0.61 -2.61
CA ALA A 90 16.70 0.59 -1.87
C ALA A 90 17.72 0.35 -0.76
N LYS A 91 17.67 -0.78 -0.04
CA LYS A 91 18.63 -1.14 1.01
C LYS A 91 20.07 -1.28 0.50
N GLN A 92 20.27 -1.39 -0.82
CA GLN A 92 21.58 -1.34 -1.45
C GLN A 92 22.13 0.09 -1.57
N LEU A 93 21.33 1.12 -1.24
CA LEU A 93 21.65 2.53 -1.42
C LEU A 93 21.97 3.26 -0.11
N ASP A 94 21.31 2.94 1.03
CA ASP A 94 21.70 3.49 2.34
C ASP A 94 21.06 2.68 3.50
N GLY A 95 21.82 2.43 4.56
CA GLY A 95 21.70 1.24 5.43
C GLY A 95 20.60 1.22 6.49
N ASN A 96 19.71 2.22 6.59
CA ASN A 96 18.67 2.20 7.62
C ASN A 96 17.41 2.95 7.19
N ASN A 97 16.38 2.21 6.76
CA ASN A 97 15.05 2.76 6.55
C ASN A 97 14.10 2.12 7.57
N TYR A 98 13.70 2.90 8.58
CA TYR A 98 12.75 2.51 9.63
C TYR A 98 11.47 1.91 9.02
N TYR A 99 10.90 2.57 8.02
CA TYR A 99 9.67 2.13 7.34
C TYR A 99 9.85 0.82 6.59
N ALA A 100 11.03 0.57 6.02
CA ALA A 100 11.33 -0.72 5.42
C ALA A 100 11.31 -1.83 6.48
N THR A 101 11.90 -1.61 7.65
CA THR A 101 11.92 -2.61 8.74
C THR A 101 10.52 -2.84 9.31
N TRP A 102 9.79 -1.74 9.59
CA TRP A 102 8.41 -1.79 10.07
C TRP A 102 7.50 -2.54 9.10
N PHE A 103 7.61 -2.27 7.80
CA PHE A 103 6.80 -2.94 6.79
C PHE A 103 7.04 -4.46 6.75
N MET A 104 8.29 -4.91 6.90
CA MET A 104 8.59 -6.35 6.89
C MET A 104 7.93 -7.10 8.06
N GLN A 105 7.77 -6.42 9.20
CA GLN A 105 7.06 -6.94 10.37
C GLN A 105 5.54 -6.90 10.19
N ASN A 106 5.03 -5.95 9.41
CA ASN A 106 3.60 -5.66 9.25
C ASN A 106 3.05 -5.98 7.84
N LYS A 107 3.74 -6.79 7.05
CA LYS A 107 3.37 -7.13 5.65
C LYS A 107 1.97 -7.75 5.49
N ASN A 108 1.39 -8.24 6.57
CA ASN A 108 0.01 -8.75 6.59
C ASN A 108 -1.04 -7.65 6.40
N LEU A 109 -0.73 -6.38 6.66
CA LEU A 109 -1.65 -5.25 6.50
C LEU A 109 -2.07 -5.05 5.04
N VAL A 110 -1.16 -5.29 4.09
CA VAL A 110 -1.43 -5.14 2.66
C VAL A 110 -1.90 -6.43 1.99
N LYS A 111 -2.27 -7.46 2.77
CA LYS A 111 -2.83 -8.69 2.20
C LYS A 111 -4.19 -8.37 1.61
N ASN A 112 -4.31 -8.53 0.30
CA ASN A 112 -5.57 -8.34 -0.39
C ASN A 112 -6.56 -9.45 0.04
N PRO A 113 -7.71 -9.10 0.67
CA PRO A 113 -8.70 -10.08 1.13
C PRO A 113 -9.38 -10.83 -0.03
N TYR A 114 -9.22 -10.34 -1.26
CA TYR A 114 -9.77 -10.91 -2.49
C TYR A 114 -8.78 -11.78 -3.27
N SER A 115 -7.53 -11.92 -2.81
CA SER A 115 -6.57 -12.85 -3.43
C SER A 115 -7.09 -14.28 -3.31
N LYS A 116 -7.53 -14.85 -4.44
CA LYS A 116 -7.90 -16.27 -4.50
C LYS A 116 -6.63 -17.10 -4.26
N LYS A 117 -6.65 -17.94 -3.22
CA LYS A 117 -5.74 -19.08 -3.09
C LYS A 117 -5.92 -20.04 -4.25
#